data_AF-A0A5A8UAB0-F1
#
_entry.id   AF-A0A5A8UAB0-F1
#
_cell.length_a   1.000
_cell.length_b   1.000
_cell.length_c   1.000
_cell.angle_alpha   90.00
_cell.angle_beta   90.00
_cell.angle_gamma   90.00
#
_symmetry.space_group_name_H-M   'P 1'
#
loop_
_entity.id
_entity.type
_entity.pdbx_description
1 polymer ?
#
loop_
_entity_poly.entity_id
_entity_poly.type
_entity_poly.pdbx_seq_one_letter_code
_entity_poly.pdbx_strand_id
1 'polypeptide(L)'
;KTRINFFKQLSAYKPVDSGGKVLNNLGYCVSKLDKKTDFLSQYKFSIAFENESYPGYTTEKIIFPLLAYSIPIYWGNPLIDKDFNSKAFINCHDYDNFDEVIEHIKEVDNDDILYKRYLSEPIFVDNIISQSADEQAIFNRFEQIFTQPVCYKDPVKKSIFTTLTQSLKDRF
;
A
#
# COMPACT_ATOMS: atom_id res chain seq x y z
N LYS A 1 6.39 8.00 -9.89
CA LYS A 1 7.01 9.34 -9.71
C LYS A 1 6.70 9.90 -8.31
N THR A 2 5.46 9.80 -7.85
CA THR A 2 4.97 10.21 -6.53
C THR A 2 5.87 9.79 -5.35
N ARG A 3 6.13 8.49 -5.17
CA ARG A 3 6.98 7.98 -4.07
C ARG A 3 8.37 8.61 -4.01
N ILE A 4 9.02 8.81 -5.17
CA ILE A 4 10.35 9.42 -5.25
C ILE A 4 10.30 10.89 -4.88
N ASN A 5 9.24 11.61 -5.29
CA ASN A 5 9.06 13.00 -4.92
C ASN A 5 8.87 13.15 -3.41
N PHE A 6 7.96 12.35 -2.83
CA PHE A 6 7.70 12.35 -1.39
C PHE A 6 8.96 12.02 -0.58
N PHE A 7 9.70 10.97 -0.98
CA PHE A 7 10.98 10.62 -0.35
C PHE A 7 11.94 11.81 -0.31
N LYS A 8 12.08 12.57 -1.40
CA LYS A 8 13.00 13.72 -1.46
C LYS A 8 12.53 14.87 -0.56
N GLN A 9 11.23 15.17 -0.55
CA GLN A 9 10.67 16.22 0.29
C GLN A 9 10.84 15.87 1.77
N LEU A 10 10.49 14.64 2.17
CA LEU A 10 10.70 14.18 3.56
C LEU A 10 12.19 14.15 3.93
N SER A 11 13.06 13.74 2.99
CA SER A 11 14.53 13.75 3.18
C SER A 11 15.10 15.15 3.44
N ALA A 12 14.40 16.21 3.02
CA ALA A 12 14.80 17.59 3.31
C ALA A 12 14.50 17.99 4.76
N TYR A 13 13.56 17.33 5.41
CA TYR A 13 13.30 17.50 6.85
C TYR A 13 14.28 16.71 7.71
N LYS A 14 14.38 15.39 7.49
CA LYS A 14 15.32 14.48 8.16
C LYS A 14 15.79 13.39 7.21
N PRO A 15 17.02 12.86 7.35
CA PRO A 15 17.50 11.77 6.52
C PRO A 15 16.53 10.58 6.51
N VAL A 16 16.14 10.12 5.33
CA VAL A 16 15.31 8.92 5.14
C VAL A 16 16.20 7.81 4.59
N ASP A 17 16.28 6.70 5.32
CA ASP A 17 17.00 5.52 4.85
C ASP A 17 16.15 4.70 3.88
N SER A 18 16.77 4.25 2.79
CA SER A 18 16.14 3.37 1.80
C SER A 18 16.95 2.07 1.69
N GLY A 19 16.39 0.99 2.23
CA GLY A 19 16.98 -0.35 2.15
C GLY A 19 16.66 -1.11 0.86
N GLY A 20 15.85 -0.54 -0.04
CA GLY A 20 15.51 -1.15 -1.33
C GLY A 20 16.54 -0.83 -2.41
N LYS A 21 16.31 -1.31 -3.65
CA LYS A 21 17.18 -0.97 -4.81
C LYS A 21 17.07 0.50 -5.22
N VAL A 22 15.89 1.10 -5.01
CA VAL A 22 15.59 2.46 -5.45
C VAL A 22 16.02 3.44 -4.37
N LEU A 23 16.82 4.45 -4.74
CA LEU A 23 17.34 5.49 -3.82
C LEU A 23 18.11 4.91 -2.62
N ASN A 24 18.72 3.73 -2.78
CA ASN A 24 19.47 3.09 -1.70
C ASN A 24 20.58 4.01 -1.17
N ASN A 25 20.69 4.12 0.14
CA ASN A 25 21.70 4.91 0.82
C ASN A 25 22.38 4.16 1.99
N LEU A 26 22.09 2.86 2.15
CA LEU A 26 22.64 2.02 3.22
C LEU A 26 23.90 1.25 2.82
N GLY A 27 24.21 1.19 1.51
CA GLY A 27 25.31 0.38 0.98
C GLY A 27 25.00 -1.11 0.88
N TYR A 28 23.78 -1.53 1.28
CA TYR A 28 23.28 -2.89 1.10
C TYR A 28 21.75 -2.90 0.88
N CYS A 29 21.25 -4.00 0.32
CA CYS A 29 19.81 -4.21 0.13
C CYS A 29 19.23 -5.09 1.24
N VAL A 30 18.14 -4.64 1.85
CA VAL A 30 17.31 -5.43 2.76
C VAL A 30 16.41 -6.34 1.91
N SER A 31 16.79 -7.61 1.75
CA SER A 31 16.18 -8.50 0.74
C SER A 31 15.35 -9.66 1.28
N LYS A 32 15.39 -9.93 2.59
CA LYS A 32 14.60 -11.01 3.21
C LYS A 32 13.44 -10.45 4.02
N LEU A 33 12.34 -11.20 4.09
CA LEU A 33 11.10 -10.79 4.74
C LEU A 33 11.29 -10.51 6.23
N ASP A 34 11.86 -11.45 6.97
CA ASP A 34 12.10 -11.30 8.43
C ASP A 34 13.01 -10.09 8.70
N LYS A 35 14.02 -9.91 7.84
CA LYS A 35 14.91 -8.74 7.90
C LYS A 35 14.22 -7.43 7.59
N LYS A 36 13.08 -7.45 6.87
CA LYS A 36 12.33 -6.24 6.54
C LYS A 36 11.64 -5.72 7.78
N THR A 37 10.92 -6.55 8.52
CA THR A 37 10.27 -6.13 9.78
C THR A 37 11.31 -5.65 10.80
N ASP A 38 12.40 -6.40 10.97
CA ASP A 38 13.51 -6.02 11.86
C ASP A 38 14.17 -4.70 11.45
N PHE A 39 14.31 -4.45 10.14
CA PHE A 39 14.84 -3.20 9.64
C PHE A 39 13.87 -2.04 9.92
N LEU A 40 12.57 -2.21 9.63
CA LEU A 40 11.58 -1.16 9.81
C LEU A 40 11.37 -0.80 11.30
N SER A 41 11.53 -1.75 12.23
CA SER A 41 11.34 -1.51 13.67
C SER A 41 12.39 -0.58 14.28
N GLN A 42 13.47 -0.31 13.55
CA GLN A 42 14.50 0.66 13.93
C GLN A 42 14.08 2.12 13.66
N TYR A 43 12.95 2.34 12.99
CA TYR A 43 12.50 3.65 12.53
C TYR A 43 11.11 4.00 13.06
N LYS A 44 10.90 5.26 13.46
CA LYS A 44 9.59 5.77 13.89
C LYS A 44 8.53 5.72 12.78
N PHE A 45 8.95 5.96 11.54
CA PHE A 45 8.06 6.07 10.38
C PHE A 45 8.56 5.23 9.21
N SER A 46 7.64 4.78 8.37
CA SER A 46 7.92 4.04 7.15
C SER A 46 7.09 4.55 5.97
N ILE A 47 7.73 4.86 4.84
CA ILE A 47 7.00 5.22 3.61
C ILE A 47 6.35 3.97 3.02
N ALA A 48 5.03 3.85 3.18
CA ALA A 48 4.21 2.71 2.76
C ALA A 48 3.46 2.99 1.44
N PHE A 49 4.12 3.62 0.48
CA PHE A 49 3.48 4.05 -0.78
C PHE A 49 3.30 2.89 -1.76
N GLU A 50 2.09 2.77 -2.28
CA GLU A 50 1.81 1.97 -3.46
C GLU A 50 2.49 2.52 -4.71
N ASN A 51 2.57 1.67 -5.73
CA ASN A 51 3.15 2.09 -7.01
C ASN A 51 2.24 3.07 -7.76
N GLU A 52 0.93 2.93 -7.59
CA GLU A 52 -0.12 3.76 -8.18
C GLU A 52 -1.25 3.98 -7.15
N SER A 53 -2.09 4.99 -7.39
CA SER A 53 -3.27 5.25 -6.58
C SER A 53 -4.55 4.81 -7.29
N TYR A 54 -5.31 3.92 -6.64
CA TYR A 54 -6.57 3.41 -7.18
C TYR A 54 -7.48 2.89 -6.05
N PRO A 55 -8.80 3.15 -6.09
CA PRO A 55 -9.74 2.63 -5.08
C PRO A 55 -9.68 1.10 -4.97
N GLY A 56 -9.44 0.60 -3.76
CA GLY A 56 -9.29 -0.83 -3.45
C GLY A 56 -7.91 -1.42 -3.75
N TYR A 57 -6.95 -0.63 -4.23
CA TYR A 57 -5.57 -1.11 -4.47
C TYR A 57 -4.69 -0.94 -3.23
N THR A 58 -4.84 -1.88 -2.29
CA THR A 58 -3.99 -1.99 -1.10
C THR A 58 -3.15 -3.25 -1.19
N THR A 59 -1.85 -3.17 -0.93
CA THR A 59 -0.98 -4.35 -0.85
C THR A 59 -0.29 -4.44 0.50
N GLU A 60 0.66 -5.37 0.64
CA GLU A 60 1.44 -5.65 1.84
C GLU A 60 2.25 -4.46 2.39
N LYS A 61 2.36 -3.35 1.64
CA LYS A 61 3.24 -2.23 1.98
C LYS A 61 2.87 -1.53 3.27
N ILE A 62 1.58 -1.46 3.61
CA ILE A 62 1.12 -0.91 4.90
C ILE A 62 1.25 -1.91 6.05
N ILE A 63 1.18 -3.22 5.77
CA ILE A 63 1.22 -4.28 6.78
C ILE A 63 2.58 -4.35 7.47
N PHE A 64 3.69 -4.35 6.73
CA PHE A 64 5.02 -4.53 7.34
C PHE A 64 5.37 -3.45 8.37
N PRO A 65 5.16 -2.15 8.11
CA PRO A 65 5.41 -1.12 9.12
C PRO A 65 4.51 -1.25 10.35
N LEU A 66 3.22 -1.56 10.17
CA LEU A 66 2.28 -1.76 11.28
C LEU A 66 2.76 -2.90 12.20
N LEU A 67 3.19 -4.03 11.63
CA LEU A 67 3.76 -5.14 12.40
C LEU A 67 5.12 -4.82 13.03
N ALA A 68 5.86 -3.86 12.48
CA ALA A 68 7.17 -3.43 12.97
C ALA A 68 7.10 -2.32 14.02
N TYR A 69 5.90 -1.87 14.43
CA TYR A 69 5.72 -0.67 15.27
C TYR A 69 6.38 0.59 14.69
N SER A 70 6.34 0.71 13.36
CA SER A 70 6.79 1.88 12.60
C SER A 70 5.56 2.51 11.94
N ILE A 71 5.25 3.76 12.25
CA ILE A 71 4.03 4.42 11.77
C ILE A 71 4.07 4.49 10.23
N PRO A 72 3.12 3.86 9.52
CA PRO A 72 3.07 3.96 8.07
C PRO A 72 2.71 5.38 7.64
N ILE A 73 3.43 5.90 6.66
CA ILE A 73 3.02 7.06 5.86
C ILE A 73 2.49 6.50 4.55
N TYR A 74 1.17 6.47 4.39
CA TYR A 74 0.50 5.72 3.34
C TYR A 74 -0.04 6.61 2.22
N TRP A 75 0.20 6.18 0.97
CA TRP A 75 -0.43 6.73 -0.23
C TRP A 75 -0.64 5.59 -1.23
N GLY A 76 -1.82 5.51 -1.84
CA GLY A 76 -2.21 4.39 -2.69
C GLY A 76 -3.72 4.32 -2.86
N ASN A 77 -4.37 3.42 -2.15
CA ASN A 77 -5.83 3.34 -2.08
C ASN A 77 -6.43 4.55 -1.33
N PRO A 78 -7.24 5.42 -1.99
CA PRO A 78 -7.93 6.51 -1.29
C PRO A 78 -9.04 6.04 -0.34
N LEU A 79 -9.42 4.76 -0.38
CA LEU A 79 -10.42 4.12 0.50
C LEU A 79 -9.77 3.14 1.49
N ILE A 80 -8.51 3.39 1.85
CA ILE A 80 -7.72 2.51 2.74
C ILE A 80 -8.34 2.37 4.14
N ASP A 81 -9.09 3.39 4.57
CA ASP A 81 -9.81 3.47 5.84
C ASP A 81 -10.93 2.43 6.00
N LYS A 82 -11.35 1.80 4.91
CA LYS A 82 -12.29 0.66 4.94
C LYS A 82 -11.66 -0.63 5.45
N ASP A 83 -10.34 -0.76 5.29
CA ASP A 83 -9.59 -1.96 5.65
C ASP A 83 -8.75 -1.74 6.90
N PHE A 84 -8.16 -0.55 7.08
CA PHE A 84 -7.24 -0.23 8.17
C PHE A 84 -7.77 0.93 9.01
N ASN A 85 -7.50 0.87 10.32
CA ASN A 85 -7.84 1.97 11.22
C ASN A 85 -7.01 3.21 10.87
N SER A 86 -7.67 4.28 10.42
CA SER A 86 -7.01 5.55 10.04
C SER A 86 -6.26 6.22 11.19
N LYS A 87 -6.48 5.80 12.43
CA LYS A 87 -5.72 6.26 13.60
C LYS A 87 -4.38 5.54 13.82
N ALA A 88 -4.13 4.46 13.09
CA ALA A 88 -2.90 3.67 13.20
C ALA A 88 -1.82 4.06 12.17
N PHE A 89 -2.11 4.98 11.24
CA PHE A 89 -1.18 5.43 10.20
C PHE A 89 -1.47 6.85 9.73
N ILE A 90 -0.51 7.47 9.05
CA ILE A 90 -0.68 8.78 8.42
C ILE A 90 -1.17 8.56 6.99
N ASN A 91 -2.43 8.89 6.72
CA ASN A 91 -3.04 8.78 5.39
C ASN A 91 -2.76 10.05 4.58
N CYS A 92 -1.95 9.95 3.52
CA CYS A 92 -1.66 11.10 2.67
C CYS A 92 -2.88 11.63 1.89
N HIS A 93 -3.96 10.84 1.80
CA HIS A 93 -5.20 11.28 1.13
C HIS A 93 -6.07 12.19 2.00
N ASP A 94 -5.74 12.36 3.28
CA ASP A 94 -6.45 13.26 4.20
C ASP A 94 -5.98 14.73 4.07
N TYR A 95 -5.02 15.00 3.19
CA TYR A 95 -4.36 16.29 3.02
C TYR A 95 -4.41 16.74 1.55
N ASP A 96 -4.38 18.05 1.32
CA ASP A 96 -4.44 18.60 -0.03
C ASP A 96 -3.13 18.39 -0.80
N ASN A 97 -2.00 18.29 -0.09
CA ASN A 97 -0.67 18.17 -0.67
C ASN A 97 0.33 17.54 0.31
N PHE A 98 1.52 17.18 -0.20
CA PHE A 98 2.57 16.55 0.61
C PHE A 98 3.27 17.48 1.59
N ASP A 99 3.21 18.80 1.40
CA ASP A 99 3.81 19.73 2.36
C ASP A 99 3.02 19.68 3.68
N GLU A 100 1.70 19.63 3.61
CA GLU A 100 0.83 19.41 4.79
C GLU A 100 1.06 18.05 5.45
N VAL A 101 1.23 16.99 4.66
CA VAL A 101 1.60 15.66 5.19
C VAL A 101 2.93 15.74 5.97
N ILE A 102 3.92 16.45 5.43
CA ILE A 102 5.23 16.62 6.07
C ILE A 102 5.11 17.44 7.35
N GLU A 103 4.29 18.49 7.38
CA GLU A 103 4.02 19.24 8.62
C GLU A 103 3.37 18.36 9.69
N HIS A 104 2.40 17.52 9.33
CA HIS A 104 1.83 16.55 10.28
C HIS A 104 2.87 15.53 10.76
N ILE A 105 3.73 15.02 9.87
CA ILE A 105 4.83 14.12 10.27
C ILE A 105 5.75 14.82 11.27
N LYS A 106 6.08 16.11 11.08
CA LYS A 106 6.88 16.89 12.04
C LYS A 106 6.18 17.00 13.39
N GLU A 107 4.86 17.23 13.41
CA GLU A 107 4.09 17.26 14.65
C GLU A 107 4.21 15.92 15.40
N VAL A 108 3.87 14.81 14.72
CA VAL A 108 3.96 13.46 15.30
C VAL A 108 5.39 13.10 15.72
N ASP A 109 6.41 13.57 14.99
CA ASP A 109 7.80 13.30 15.31
C ASP A 109 8.29 14.05 16.57
N ASN A 110 7.73 15.23 16.86
CA ASN A 110 8.11 16.04 18.02
C ASN A 110 7.15 15.90 19.22
N ASP A 111 6.06 15.15 19.08
CA ASP A 111 5.11 14.83 20.15
C ASP A 111 5.11 13.33 20.48
N ASP A 112 5.77 12.96 21.58
CA ASP A 112 5.83 11.59 22.07
C ASP A 112 4.47 11.00 22.46
N ILE A 113 3.51 11.83 22.89
CA ILE A 113 2.17 11.36 23.26
C ILE A 113 1.41 11.01 21.99
N LEU A 114 1.44 11.88 20.98
CA LEU A 114 0.81 11.62 19.69
C LEU A 114 1.44 10.42 18.98
N TYR A 115 2.77 10.32 18.97
CA TYR A 115 3.49 9.17 18.45
C TYR A 115 3.04 7.85 19.10
N LYS A 116 3.02 7.80 20.44
CA LYS A 116 2.57 6.62 21.19
C LYS A 116 1.10 6.29 20.95
N ARG A 117 0.27 7.31 20.73
CA ARG A 117 -1.15 7.11 20.39
C ARG A 117 -1.30 6.32 19.10
N TYR A 118 -0.61 6.72 18.03
CA TYR A 118 -0.61 5.96 16.76
C TYR A 118 -0.22 4.49 16.96
N LEU A 119 0.84 4.23 17.75
CA LEU A 119 1.31 2.86 18.00
C LEU A 119 0.36 2.02 18.86
N SER A 120 -0.54 2.66 19.61
CA SER A 120 -1.51 1.97 20.48
C SER A 120 -2.83 1.63 19.79
N GLU A 121 -3.06 2.19 18.60
CA GLU A 121 -4.30 2.00 17.86
C GLU A 121 -4.31 0.60 17.19
N PRO A 122 -5.48 -0.08 17.16
CA PRO A 122 -5.60 -1.37 16.49
C PRO A 122 -5.34 -1.23 14.99
N ILE A 123 -4.76 -2.26 14.37
CA ILE A 123 -4.44 -2.29 12.92
C ILE A 123 -5.70 -2.17 12.07
N PHE A 124 -6.72 -2.97 12.39
CA PHE A 124 -7.96 -3.06 11.62
C PHE A 124 -9.07 -2.29 12.31
N VAL A 125 -10.02 -1.80 11.52
CA VAL A 125 -11.25 -1.19 12.04
C VAL A 125 -11.97 -2.22 12.92
N ASP A 126 -12.29 -1.83 14.16
CA ASP A 126 -12.92 -2.68 15.17
C ASP A 126 -12.17 -4.00 15.49
N ASN A 127 -10.88 -4.10 15.15
CA ASN A 127 -10.10 -5.36 15.17
C ASN A 127 -10.71 -6.48 14.31
N ILE A 128 -11.49 -6.13 13.29
CA ILE A 128 -12.13 -7.07 12.37
C ILE A 128 -11.37 -7.07 11.05
N ILE A 129 -10.89 -8.25 10.65
CA ILE A 129 -10.30 -8.44 9.32
C ILE A 129 -11.40 -8.27 8.27
N SER A 130 -11.11 -7.55 7.17
CA SER A 130 -12.10 -7.31 6.13
C SER A 130 -12.64 -8.63 5.56
N GLN A 131 -13.91 -8.65 5.15
CA GLN A 131 -14.57 -9.85 4.64
C GLN A 131 -13.80 -10.53 3.49
N SER A 132 -13.09 -9.74 2.67
CA SER A 132 -12.24 -10.27 1.59
C SER A 132 -11.06 -11.11 2.06
N ALA A 133 -10.63 -10.94 3.31
CA ALA A 133 -9.55 -11.70 3.93
C ALA A 133 -10.06 -12.67 5.02
N ASP A 134 -11.38 -12.77 5.22
CA ASP A 134 -11.99 -13.73 6.13
C ASP A 134 -11.94 -15.15 5.53
N GLU A 135 -11.38 -16.09 6.29
CA GLU A 135 -11.16 -17.46 5.84
C GLU A 135 -12.47 -18.18 5.52
N GLN A 136 -13.51 -17.98 6.35
CA GLN A 136 -14.80 -18.62 6.15
C GLN A 136 -15.52 -18.05 4.92
N ALA A 137 -15.44 -16.74 4.68
CA ALA A 137 -15.97 -16.09 3.49
C ALA A 137 -15.28 -16.61 2.22
N ILE A 138 -13.96 -16.76 2.25
CA ILE A 138 -13.19 -17.34 1.14
C ILE A 138 -13.61 -18.79 0.90
N PHE A 139 -13.68 -19.60 1.95
CA PHE A 139 -14.13 -20.99 1.85
C PHE A 139 -15.54 -21.10 1.28
N ASN A 140 -16.49 -20.34 1.83
CA ASN A 140 -17.86 -20.29 1.34
C ASN A 140 -17.93 -19.86 -0.13
N ARG A 141 -17.07 -18.94 -0.55
CA ARG A 141 -17.00 -18.51 -1.94
C ARG A 141 -16.49 -19.62 -2.85
N PHE A 142 -15.48 -20.37 -2.44
CA PHE A 142 -15.00 -21.54 -3.18
C PHE A 142 -16.08 -22.62 -3.29
N GLU A 143 -16.76 -22.95 -2.20
CA GLU A 143 -17.89 -23.90 -2.19
C GLU A 143 -18.98 -23.47 -3.18
N GLN A 144 -19.37 -22.19 -3.19
CA GLN A 144 -20.31 -21.66 -4.18
C GLN A 144 -19.80 -21.83 -5.62
N ILE A 145 -18.52 -21.53 -5.88
CA ILE A 145 -17.93 -21.67 -7.22
C ILE A 145 -17.99 -23.12 -7.71
N PHE A 146 -17.76 -24.09 -6.83
CA PHE A 146 -17.75 -25.51 -7.18
C PHE A 146 -19.15 -26.13 -7.26
N THR A 147 -20.14 -25.56 -6.57
CA THR A 147 -21.51 -26.10 -6.52
C THR A 147 -22.49 -25.40 -7.46
N GLN A 148 -22.21 -24.15 -7.86
CA GLN A 148 -23.11 -23.41 -8.76
C GLN A 148 -23.14 -24.04 -10.17
N PRO A 149 -24.30 -24.07 -10.84
CA PRO A 149 -24.37 -24.47 -12.24
C PRO A 149 -23.46 -23.59 -13.10
N VAL A 150 -22.57 -24.22 -13.87
CA VAL A 150 -21.66 -23.46 -14.73
C VAL A 150 -22.40 -22.97 -15.97
N CYS A 151 -22.52 -21.65 -16.11
CA CYS A 151 -22.82 -21.03 -17.39
C CYS A 151 -21.50 -20.76 -18.11
N TYR A 152 -21.12 -21.67 -19.02
CA TYR A 152 -20.01 -21.40 -19.92
C TYR A 152 -20.44 -20.30 -20.89
N LYS A 153 -19.69 -19.20 -20.94
CA LYS A 153 -19.75 -18.33 -22.13
C LYS A 153 -19.23 -19.18 -23.28
N ASP A 154 -20.01 -19.26 -24.37
CA ASP A 154 -19.55 -19.92 -25.57
C ASP A 154 -18.13 -19.44 -25.91
N PRO A 155 -17.20 -20.34 -26.23
CA PRO A 155 -15.90 -19.95 -26.71
C PRO A 155 -16.10 -19.30 -28.08
N VAL A 156 -16.48 -18.03 -28.11
CA VAL A 156 -16.12 -17.15 -29.23
C VAL A 156 -14.63 -17.36 -29.35
N LYS A 157 -14.19 -17.97 -30.46
CA LYS A 157 -12.78 -18.19 -30.77
C LYS A 157 -12.05 -16.95 -30.30
N LYS A 158 -11.10 -17.08 -29.37
CA LYS A 158 -10.16 -16.01 -29.02
C LYS A 158 -9.31 -15.74 -30.27
N SER A 159 -9.92 -15.13 -31.28
CA SER A 159 -9.30 -14.77 -32.54
C SER A 159 -8.59 -13.45 -32.28
N ILE A 160 -7.28 -13.51 -32.10
CA ILE A 160 -6.43 -12.33 -31.94
C ILE A 160 -6.20 -11.62 -33.30
N PHE A 161 -6.83 -12.10 -34.39
CA PHE A 161 -6.86 -11.44 -35.69
C PHE A 161 -8.35 -11.28 -36.05
N THR A 162 -8.91 -10.09 -36.30
CA THR A 162 -8.67 -9.28 -37.50
C THR A 162 -9.34 -7.91 -37.33
N THR A 163 -8.71 -6.94 -36.67
CA THR A 163 -9.12 -5.52 -36.85
C THR A 163 -7.95 -4.52 -36.79
N LEU A 164 -6.74 -4.92 -36.39
CA LEU A 164 -5.59 -4.00 -36.34
C LEU A 164 -4.64 -4.07 -37.55
N THR A 165 -4.86 -4.97 -38.51
CA THR A 165 -4.02 -5.06 -39.73
C THR A 165 -4.63 -4.45 -40.99
N GLN A 166 -5.86 -3.93 -40.94
CA GLN A 166 -6.41 -3.14 -42.06
C GLN A 166 -5.99 -1.66 -41.99
N SER A 167 -5.69 -1.12 -40.79
CA SER A 167 -5.34 0.30 -40.60
C SER A 167 -3.87 0.66 -40.86
N LEU A 168 -2.98 -0.32 -41.09
CA LEU A 168 -1.54 -0.08 -41.29
C LEU A 168 -1.06 -0.39 -42.71
N LYS A 169 -1.91 -0.94 -43.59
CA LYS A 169 -1.60 -1.10 -45.01
C LYS A 169 -2.00 0.10 -45.88
N ASP A 170 -2.80 1.03 -45.36
CA ASP A 170 -3.20 2.26 -46.05
C ASP A 170 -2.37 3.49 -45.62
N ARG A 171 -1.23 3.30 -44.93
CA ARG A 171 -0.37 4.41 -44.43
C ARG A 171 1.13 4.23 -44.62
N PHE A 172 1.58 3.40 -45.55
CA PHE A 172 2.93 3.44 -46.12
C PHE A 172 2.92 3.06 -47.59
#